data_AF-A0A951RPN0-F1
#
_entry.id   AF-A0A951RPN0-F1
#
_cell.length_a   1.000
_cell.length_b   1.000
_cell.length_c   1.000
_cell.angle_alpha   90.00
_cell.angle_beta   90.00
_cell.angle_gamma   90.00
#
_symmetry.space_group_name_H-M   'P 1'
#
loop_
_entity.id
_entity.type
_entity.pdbx_description
1 polymer ?
#
loop_
_entity_poly.entity_id
_entity_poly.type
_entity_poly.pdbx_seq_one_letter_code
_entity_poly.pdbx_strand_id
1 'polypeptide(L)'
;AGPKHGSAPIGGATDFLPLMVGAEQAMNTGTLCEPWSAHKAYRVGMLTDIVPALKVDGEFVANPIVETERYLDQYGRIILGEPKTGEALKKGKELLAKGKVDLSLLDQKVEELCAKLVTTFPDCLTKTFEELRKPKIDAWNANKEDSRAWLANNMVTEANAGFRAFNEGPKDDREIDFIALRRAIAAGEQFTPELIERVMPKAKAAE
;
A
#
# COMPACT_ATOMS: atom_id res chain seq x y z
N ALA A 1 3.31 4.87 -1.63
CA ALA A 1 4.04 5.52 -2.73
C ALA A 1 4.07 4.55 -3.91
N GLY A 2 3.99 5.07 -5.14
CA GLY A 2 3.84 4.28 -6.37
C GLY A 2 3.48 5.21 -7.54
N PRO A 3 3.07 4.69 -8.71
CA PRO A 3 2.86 5.49 -9.94
C PRO A 3 1.98 6.72 -9.74
N LYS A 4 0.98 6.62 -8.87
CA LYS A 4 0.07 7.70 -8.49
C LYS A 4 0.74 8.93 -7.85
N HIS A 5 1.95 8.79 -7.31
CA HIS A 5 2.67 9.85 -6.60
C HIS A 5 4.02 10.17 -7.25
N GLY A 6 4.22 9.82 -8.53
CA GLY A 6 5.49 10.04 -9.23
C GLY A 6 6.62 9.11 -8.78
N SER A 7 6.28 7.88 -8.36
CA SER A 7 7.26 6.86 -7.97
C SER A 7 6.89 5.51 -8.60
N ALA A 8 7.69 4.47 -8.38
CA ALA A 8 7.42 3.12 -8.87
C ALA A 8 7.76 2.08 -7.79
N PRO A 9 7.13 0.89 -7.80
CA PRO A 9 7.51 -0.21 -6.91
C PRO A 9 8.89 -0.77 -7.32
N ILE A 10 9.96 -0.14 -6.84
CA ILE A 10 11.35 -0.49 -7.17
C ILE A 10 12.04 -1.22 -6.00
N GLY A 11 13.33 -1.50 -6.13
CA GLY A 11 14.10 -2.19 -5.08
C GLY A 11 13.74 -3.67 -4.97
N GLY A 12 13.40 -4.28 -6.11
CA GLY A 12 13.05 -5.70 -6.22
C GLY A 12 11.57 -6.02 -5.98
N ALA A 13 10.73 -5.04 -5.63
CA ALA A 13 9.30 -5.28 -5.37
C ALA A 13 8.58 -5.87 -6.59
N THR A 14 8.90 -5.42 -7.80
CA THR A 14 8.42 -5.98 -9.07
C THR A 14 8.74 -7.46 -9.27
N ASP A 15 9.81 -7.95 -8.65
CA ASP A 15 10.32 -9.30 -8.85
C ASP A 15 9.80 -10.26 -7.77
N PHE A 16 9.80 -9.82 -6.51
CA PHE A 16 9.36 -10.68 -5.41
C PHE A 16 7.84 -10.62 -5.17
N LEU A 17 7.13 -9.52 -5.50
CA LEU A 17 5.68 -9.45 -5.28
C LEU A 17 4.90 -10.50 -6.07
N PRO A 18 5.17 -10.76 -7.36
CA PRO A 18 4.49 -11.83 -8.11
C PRO A 18 4.63 -13.21 -7.45
N LEU A 19 5.77 -13.47 -6.79
CA LEU A 19 5.99 -14.70 -6.03
C LEU A 19 5.23 -14.74 -4.70
N MET A 20 5.04 -13.58 -4.06
CA MET A 20 4.37 -13.50 -2.75
C MET A 20 2.84 -13.50 -2.86
N VAL A 21 2.27 -12.76 -3.81
CA VAL A 21 0.80 -12.54 -3.89
C VAL A 21 0.18 -13.00 -5.21
N GLY A 22 0.98 -13.51 -6.15
CA GLY A 22 0.57 -13.86 -7.50
C GLY A 22 0.66 -12.70 -8.48
N ALA A 23 0.90 -13.02 -9.76
CA ALA A 23 1.17 -12.03 -10.81
C ALA A 23 0.07 -10.95 -10.96
N GLU A 24 -1.20 -11.36 -10.97
CA GLU A 24 -2.34 -10.44 -11.14
C GLU A 24 -2.51 -9.51 -9.93
N GLN A 25 -2.34 -10.02 -8.70
CA GLN A 25 -2.42 -9.19 -7.51
C GLN A 25 -1.22 -8.24 -7.41
N ALA A 26 -0.03 -8.70 -7.81
CA ALA A 26 1.17 -7.86 -7.88
C ALA A 26 1.00 -6.72 -8.89
N MET A 27 0.44 -7.01 -10.07
CA MET A 27 0.11 -6.00 -11.07
C MET A 27 -0.90 -5.00 -10.49
N ASN A 28 -2.01 -5.49 -9.95
CA ASN A 28 -3.07 -4.66 -9.36
C ASN A 28 -2.53 -3.70 -8.28
N THR A 29 -1.83 -4.22 -7.26
CA THR A 29 -1.30 -3.40 -6.16
C THR A 29 -0.18 -2.47 -6.62
N GLY A 30 0.69 -2.94 -7.51
CA GLY A 30 1.83 -2.19 -8.02
C GLY A 30 1.44 -1.02 -8.92
N THR A 31 0.34 -1.13 -9.67
CA THR A 31 -0.07 -0.11 -10.65
C THR A 31 -1.20 0.79 -10.16
N LEU A 32 -2.23 0.24 -9.51
CA LEU A 32 -3.42 1.01 -9.15
C LEU A 32 -3.24 1.85 -7.89
N CYS A 33 -2.25 1.51 -7.04
CA CYS A 33 -2.00 2.18 -5.77
C CYS A 33 -3.24 2.22 -4.85
N GLU A 34 -4.14 1.23 -4.99
CA GLU A 34 -5.31 1.10 -4.13
C GLU A 34 -4.90 0.52 -2.77
N PRO A 35 -5.42 1.07 -1.66
CA PRO A 35 -5.10 0.57 -0.34
C PRO A 35 -5.67 -0.83 -0.16
N TRP A 36 -4.85 -1.74 0.36
CA TRP A 36 -5.31 -3.04 0.82
C TRP A 36 -5.59 -3.00 2.32
N SER A 37 -6.70 -3.63 2.73
CA SER A 37 -6.93 -3.87 4.14
C SER A 37 -5.98 -4.95 4.68
N ALA A 38 -5.75 -4.96 6.00
CA ALA A 38 -5.00 -6.03 6.65
C ALA A 38 -5.61 -7.42 6.36
N HIS A 39 -6.94 -7.52 6.25
CA HIS A 39 -7.65 -8.75 5.92
C HIS A 39 -7.35 -9.24 4.50
N LYS A 40 -7.29 -8.33 3.52
CA LYS A 40 -6.90 -8.66 2.14
C LYS A 40 -5.43 -9.09 2.09
N ALA A 41 -4.55 -8.35 2.77
CA ALA A 41 -3.13 -8.69 2.85
C ALA A 41 -2.88 -10.04 3.54
N TYR A 42 -3.65 -10.37 4.58
CA TYR A 42 -3.65 -11.69 5.21
C TYR A 42 -4.13 -12.79 4.25
N ARG A 43 -5.28 -12.57 3.59
CA ARG A 43 -5.87 -13.50 2.62
C ARG A 43 -4.91 -13.84 1.47
N VAL A 44 -4.16 -12.86 0.98
CA VAL A 44 -3.21 -13.06 -0.14
C VAL A 44 -1.81 -13.49 0.31
N GLY A 45 -1.62 -13.81 1.61
CA GLY A 45 -0.35 -14.34 2.13
C GLY A 45 0.75 -13.29 2.36
N MET A 46 0.44 -12.00 2.29
CA MET A 46 1.39 -10.92 2.59
C MET A 46 1.58 -10.71 4.11
N LEU A 47 0.55 -11.01 4.91
CA LEU A 47 0.62 -10.99 6.37
C LEU A 47 0.46 -12.41 6.92
N THR A 48 1.21 -12.72 7.98
CA THR A 48 1.16 -14.03 8.66
C THR A 48 -0.04 -14.18 9.58
N ASP A 49 -0.49 -13.10 10.21
CA ASP A 49 -1.66 -13.08 11.10
C ASP A 49 -2.18 -11.63 11.26
N ILE A 50 -3.40 -11.48 11.76
CA ILE A 50 -4.04 -10.19 12.05
C ILE A 50 -4.85 -10.25 13.34
N VAL A 51 -4.95 -9.11 14.03
CA VAL A 51 -5.79 -8.93 15.21
C VAL A 51 -6.53 -7.59 15.14
N PRO A 52 -7.72 -7.48 15.75
CA PRO A 52 -8.43 -6.20 15.81
C PRO A 52 -7.68 -5.20 16.70
N ALA A 53 -7.68 -3.95 16.27
CA ALA A 53 -7.12 -2.81 17.01
C ALA A 53 -8.20 -1.82 17.46
N LEU A 54 -9.46 -2.02 17.07
CA LEU A 54 -10.56 -1.15 17.41
C LEU A 54 -11.35 -1.75 18.57
N LYS A 55 -11.50 -1.00 19.66
CA LYS A 55 -12.47 -1.30 20.73
C LYS A 55 -13.70 -0.42 20.60
N VAL A 56 -14.88 -1.03 20.66
CA VAL A 56 -16.17 -0.34 20.75
C VAL A 56 -16.90 -0.91 21.97
N ASP A 57 -17.35 -0.03 22.88
CA ASP A 57 -18.08 -0.42 24.08
C ASP A 57 -17.36 -1.49 24.94
N GLY A 58 -16.02 -1.43 24.97
CA GLY A 58 -15.16 -2.35 25.73
C GLY A 58 -14.70 -3.60 24.95
N GLU A 59 -15.35 -3.91 23.83
CA GLU A 59 -15.10 -5.12 23.06
C GLU A 59 -14.25 -4.85 21.82
N PHE A 60 -13.36 -5.78 21.50
CA PHE A 60 -12.59 -5.71 20.26
C PHE A 60 -13.47 -6.07 19.07
N VAL A 61 -13.43 -5.23 18.04
CA VAL A 61 -14.19 -5.43 16.80
C VAL A 61 -13.27 -5.47 15.58
N ALA A 62 -13.58 -6.34 14.64
CA ALA A 62 -12.93 -6.37 13.33
C ALA A 62 -13.15 -5.04 12.60
N ASN A 63 -12.33 -4.76 11.58
CA ASN A 63 -12.38 -3.48 10.86
C ASN A 63 -13.79 -3.26 10.25
N PRO A 64 -14.57 -2.28 10.75
CA PRO A 64 -15.98 -2.19 10.44
C PRO A 64 -16.26 -1.66 9.03
N ILE A 65 -15.25 -1.11 8.35
CA ILE A 65 -15.34 -0.61 6.97
C ILE A 65 -14.88 -1.63 5.91
N VAL A 66 -14.58 -2.86 6.32
CA VAL A 66 -14.08 -3.94 5.46
C VAL A 66 -15.00 -5.17 5.58
N GLU A 67 -15.15 -5.94 4.50
CA GLU A 67 -15.85 -7.23 4.52
C GLU A 67 -15.02 -8.28 5.26
N THR A 68 -15.55 -8.80 6.36
CA THR A 68 -14.88 -9.77 7.24
C THR A 68 -15.71 -11.02 7.50
N GLU A 69 -16.95 -11.06 7.00
CA GLU A 69 -17.91 -12.12 7.30
C GLU A 69 -18.04 -13.13 6.17
N ARG A 70 -17.86 -12.68 4.91
CA ARG A 70 -18.03 -13.52 3.72
C ARG A 70 -16.75 -13.65 2.93
N TYR A 71 -16.49 -14.86 2.45
CA TYR A 71 -15.38 -15.11 1.54
C TYR A 71 -15.73 -14.81 0.08
N LEU A 72 -16.91 -15.25 -0.37
CA LEU A 72 -17.40 -15.07 -1.74
C LEU A 72 -18.67 -14.20 -1.78
N ASP A 73 -18.83 -13.45 -2.85
CA ASP A 73 -20.12 -12.82 -3.19
C ASP A 73 -21.03 -13.75 -4.02
N GLN A 74 -22.20 -13.24 -4.41
CA GLN A 74 -23.19 -14.00 -5.18
C GLN A 74 -22.71 -14.43 -6.58
N TYR A 75 -21.60 -13.87 -7.07
CA TYR A 75 -20.99 -14.22 -8.36
C TYR A 75 -19.76 -15.10 -8.19
N GLY A 76 -19.43 -15.53 -6.97
CA GLY A 76 -18.24 -16.32 -6.67
C GLY A 76 -16.94 -15.50 -6.64
N ARG A 77 -17.01 -14.17 -6.58
CA ARG A 77 -15.82 -13.31 -6.46
C ARG A 77 -15.36 -13.27 -5.02
N ILE A 78 -14.05 -13.29 -4.80
CA ILE A 78 -13.46 -13.25 -3.45
C ILE A 78 -13.57 -11.83 -2.89
N ILE A 79 -14.31 -11.67 -1.78
CA ILE A 79 -14.61 -10.37 -1.16
C ILE A 79 -14.06 -10.19 0.25
N LEU A 80 -13.55 -11.25 0.90
CA LEU A 80 -12.94 -11.12 2.22
C LEU A 80 -11.79 -10.10 2.16
N GLY A 81 -11.91 -9.04 2.96
CA GLY A 81 -10.93 -7.97 3.05
C GLY A 81 -11.12 -6.82 2.07
N GLU A 82 -12.12 -6.86 1.19
CA GLU A 82 -12.44 -5.73 0.32
C GLU A 82 -13.21 -4.63 1.09
N PRO A 83 -13.08 -3.34 0.71
CA PRO A 83 -13.82 -2.26 1.34
C PRO A 83 -15.33 -2.44 1.20
N LYS A 84 -16.07 -2.18 2.28
CA LYS A 84 -17.53 -2.04 2.19
C LYS A 84 -17.86 -0.81 1.34
N THR A 85 -19.03 -0.82 0.71
CA THR A 85 -19.56 0.28 -0.11
C THR A 85 -20.97 0.70 0.35
N GLY A 86 -21.47 1.84 -0.15
CA GLY A 86 -22.82 2.32 0.11
C GLY A 86 -23.17 2.47 1.60
N GLU A 87 -24.35 2.00 1.99
CA GLU A 87 -24.86 2.09 3.37
C GLU A 87 -23.99 1.31 4.37
N ALA A 88 -23.43 0.17 3.96
CA ALA A 88 -22.57 -0.64 4.81
C ALA A 88 -21.27 0.12 5.17
N LEU A 89 -20.70 0.86 4.22
CA LEU A 89 -19.56 1.73 4.49
C LEU A 89 -19.91 2.87 5.44
N LYS A 90 -21.09 3.49 5.26
CA LYS A 90 -21.55 4.58 6.13
C LYS A 90 -21.67 4.11 7.59
N LYS A 91 -22.38 2.99 7.82
CA LYS A 91 -22.50 2.37 9.15
C LYS A 91 -21.14 1.97 9.71
N GLY A 92 -20.25 1.43 8.88
CA GLY A 92 -18.88 1.10 9.27
C GLY A 92 -18.08 2.32 9.74
N LYS A 93 -18.21 3.47 9.06
CA LYS A 93 -17.59 4.74 9.46
C LYS A 93 -18.16 5.29 10.77
N GLU A 94 -19.47 5.20 10.95
CA GLU A 94 -20.14 5.59 12.21
C GLU A 94 -19.65 4.75 13.39
N LEU A 95 -19.47 3.44 13.19
CA LEU A 95 -18.91 2.54 14.21
C LEU A 95 -17.43 2.82 14.47
N LEU A 96 -16.64 3.02 13.41
CA LEU A 96 -15.23 3.38 13.51
C LEU A 96 -15.02 4.66 14.33
N ALA A 97 -15.88 5.67 14.14
CA ALA A 97 -15.81 6.94 14.83
C ALA A 97 -16.12 6.85 16.34
N LYS A 98 -16.87 5.82 16.78
CA LYS A 98 -17.16 5.56 18.20
C LYS A 98 -16.04 4.81 18.90
N GLY A 99 -15.22 4.08 18.15
CA GLY A 99 -14.23 3.20 18.73
C GLY A 99 -12.94 3.92 19.14
N LYS A 100 -12.18 3.25 20.02
CA LYS A 100 -10.85 3.65 20.45
C LYS A 100 -9.83 2.64 19.96
N VAL A 101 -8.67 3.13 19.50
CA VAL A 101 -7.55 2.25 19.16
C VAL A 101 -6.95 1.66 20.44
N ASP A 102 -6.84 0.34 20.48
CA ASP A 102 -6.18 -0.44 21.52
C ASP A 102 -5.32 -1.52 20.83
N LEU A 103 -4.01 -1.47 21.05
CA LEU A 103 -3.04 -2.36 20.42
C LEU A 103 -2.63 -3.53 21.31
N SER A 104 -3.25 -3.71 22.48
CA SER A 104 -2.87 -4.78 23.42
C SER A 104 -2.94 -6.18 22.81
N LEU A 105 -3.90 -6.44 21.90
CA LEU A 105 -3.91 -7.71 21.16
C LEU A 105 -2.78 -7.84 20.15
N LEU A 106 -2.32 -6.73 19.57
CA LEU A 106 -1.16 -6.74 18.67
C LEU A 106 0.10 -7.03 19.45
N ASP A 107 0.31 -6.37 20.59
CA ASP A 107 1.44 -6.63 21.49
C ASP A 107 1.44 -8.09 21.93
N GLN A 108 0.29 -8.62 22.35
CA GLN A 108 0.16 -10.03 22.71
C GLN A 108 0.49 -10.95 21.52
N LYS A 109 0.00 -10.65 20.32
CA LYS A 109 0.25 -11.49 19.14
C LYS A 109 1.72 -11.49 18.73
N VAL A 110 2.39 -10.33 18.84
CA VAL A 110 3.83 -10.21 18.60
C VAL A 110 4.60 -11.01 19.65
N GLU A 111 4.24 -10.89 20.93
CA GLU A 111 4.88 -11.66 22.01
C GLU A 111 4.72 -13.16 21.81
N GLU A 112 3.52 -13.62 21.43
CA GLU A 112 3.26 -15.03 21.09
C GLU A 112 4.16 -15.54 19.94
N LEU A 113 4.39 -14.72 18.91
CA LEU A 113 5.26 -15.08 17.79
C LEU A 113 6.73 -15.08 18.22
N CYS A 114 7.17 -14.05 18.95
CA CYS A 114 8.52 -13.95 19.48
C CYS A 114 8.85 -15.13 20.41
N ALA A 115 7.94 -15.51 21.31
CA ALA A 115 8.11 -16.65 22.21
C ALA A 115 8.32 -17.97 21.45
N LYS A 116 7.61 -18.16 20.33
CA LYS A 116 7.84 -19.33 19.43
C LYS A 116 9.22 -19.30 18.79
N LEU A 117 9.74 -18.12 18.43
CA LEU A 117 11.07 -18.00 17.82
C LEU A 117 12.20 -18.14 18.84
N VAL A 118 12.06 -17.56 20.03
CA VAL A 118 13.06 -17.60 21.12
C VAL A 118 13.30 -19.03 21.62
N THR A 119 12.33 -19.92 21.44
CA THR A 119 12.45 -21.35 21.80
C THR A 119 13.07 -22.23 20.70
N THR A 120 13.65 -21.63 19.66
CA THR A 120 14.38 -22.34 18.59
C THR A 120 15.89 -22.22 18.73
N PHE A 121 16.67 -23.09 18.05
CA PHE A 121 18.13 -22.96 18.01
C PHE A 121 18.53 -21.67 17.25
N PRO A 122 19.29 -20.74 17.87
CA PRO A 122 19.50 -19.40 17.32
C PRO A 122 20.26 -19.39 15.98
N ASP A 123 21.27 -20.23 15.81
CA ASP A 123 22.04 -20.32 14.56
C ASP A 123 21.20 -20.93 13.43
N CYS A 124 20.41 -21.97 13.75
CA CYS A 124 19.50 -22.59 12.78
C CYS A 124 18.40 -21.61 12.36
N LEU A 125 17.84 -20.84 13.30
CA LEU A 125 16.84 -19.82 13.00
C LEU A 125 17.42 -18.73 12.09
N THR A 126 18.59 -18.18 12.45
CA THR A 126 19.26 -17.15 11.66
C THR A 126 19.54 -17.65 10.26
N LYS A 127 20.14 -18.84 10.13
CA LYS A 127 20.42 -19.47 8.84
C LYS A 127 19.15 -19.68 8.02
N THR A 128 18.09 -20.18 8.64
CA THR A 128 16.80 -20.41 7.95
C THR A 128 16.22 -19.10 7.44
N PHE A 129 16.26 -18.04 8.24
CA PHE A 129 15.73 -16.74 7.86
C PHE A 129 16.52 -16.08 6.73
N GLU A 130 17.86 -16.17 6.78
CA GLU A 130 18.74 -15.69 5.71
C GLU A 130 18.49 -16.44 4.40
N GLU A 131 18.37 -17.77 4.44
CA GLU A 131 18.08 -18.60 3.26
C GLU A 131 16.71 -18.26 2.65
N LEU A 132 15.66 -18.15 3.48
CA LEU A 132 14.31 -17.80 3.01
C LEU A 132 14.22 -16.37 2.46
N ARG A 133 15.12 -15.47 2.86
CA ARG A 133 15.16 -14.08 2.36
C ARG A 133 15.91 -13.92 1.03
N LYS A 134 16.68 -14.92 0.59
CA LYS A 134 17.47 -14.84 -0.64
C LYS A 134 16.70 -14.34 -1.85
N PRO A 135 15.47 -14.81 -2.18
CA PRO A 135 14.75 -14.31 -3.36
C PRO A 135 14.58 -12.79 -3.38
N LYS A 136 14.33 -12.18 -2.21
CA LYS A 136 14.23 -10.71 -2.08
C LYS A 136 15.60 -10.03 -2.21
N ILE A 137 16.64 -10.63 -1.65
CA ILE A 137 18.02 -10.10 -1.71
C ILE A 137 18.55 -10.17 -3.15
N ASP A 138 18.28 -11.26 -3.86
CA ASP A 138 18.69 -11.46 -5.24
C ASP A 138 18.03 -10.42 -6.15
N ALA A 139 16.71 -10.22 -6.00
CA ALA A 139 15.99 -9.14 -6.69
C ALA A 139 16.55 -7.75 -6.35
N TRP A 140 16.85 -7.47 -5.08
CA TRP A 140 17.46 -6.20 -4.70
C TRP A 140 18.83 -6.00 -5.36
N ASN A 141 19.70 -7.01 -5.32
CA ASN A 141 21.05 -6.93 -5.86
C ASN A 141 21.05 -6.79 -7.39
N ALA A 142 20.11 -7.44 -8.08
CA ALA A 142 19.94 -7.31 -9.52
C ALA A 142 19.50 -5.91 -9.93
N ASN A 143 18.60 -5.27 -9.16
CA ASN A 143 17.92 -4.05 -9.58
C ASN A 143 18.46 -2.75 -8.95
N LYS A 144 19.21 -2.81 -7.84
CA LYS A 144 19.61 -1.57 -7.12
C LYS A 144 20.39 -0.55 -7.97
N GLU A 145 21.19 -1.02 -8.93
CA GLU A 145 22.01 -0.12 -9.76
C GLU A 145 21.19 0.67 -10.80
N ASP A 146 20.21 0.04 -11.47
CA ASP A 146 19.32 0.76 -12.38
C ASP A 146 18.39 1.73 -11.62
N SER A 147 17.90 1.27 -10.47
CA SER A 147 16.92 1.97 -9.65
C SER A 147 17.55 3.24 -9.10
N ARG A 148 18.85 3.22 -8.77
CA ARG A 148 19.61 4.39 -8.32
C ARG A 148 19.57 5.53 -9.33
N ALA A 149 19.87 5.25 -10.60
CA ALA A 149 19.92 6.28 -11.64
C ALA A 149 18.53 6.80 -11.98
N TRP A 150 17.55 5.90 -12.13
CA TRP A 150 16.17 6.30 -12.40
C TRP A 150 15.60 7.16 -11.27
N LEU A 151 15.81 6.77 -10.00
CA LEU A 151 15.37 7.56 -8.84
C LEU A 151 15.90 8.98 -8.89
N ALA A 152 17.21 9.15 -9.10
CA ALA A 152 17.82 10.47 -9.15
C ALA A 152 17.24 11.35 -10.28
N ASN A 153 17.06 10.77 -11.47
CA ASN A 153 16.50 11.50 -12.63
C ASN A 153 15.01 11.81 -12.46
N ASN A 154 14.25 10.91 -11.83
CA ASN A 154 12.82 11.11 -11.61
C ASN A 154 12.54 12.26 -10.62
N MET A 155 13.49 12.57 -9.71
CA MET A 155 13.35 13.68 -8.75
C MET A 155 13.16 15.05 -9.40
N VAL A 156 13.54 15.23 -10.67
CA VAL A 156 13.32 16.49 -11.41
C VAL A 156 12.13 16.43 -12.36
N THR A 157 11.39 15.33 -12.42
CA THR A 157 10.22 15.12 -13.31
C THR A 157 8.98 14.70 -12.54
N GLU A 158 8.50 13.46 -12.70
CA GLU A 158 7.22 13.01 -12.12
C GLU A 158 7.24 13.01 -10.59
N ALA A 159 8.36 12.65 -9.96
CA ALA A 159 8.47 12.71 -8.50
C ALA A 159 8.40 14.15 -7.98
N ASN A 160 8.94 15.13 -8.72
CA ASN A 160 8.84 16.54 -8.34
C ASN A 160 7.37 16.96 -8.26
N ALA A 161 6.59 16.66 -9.30
CA ALA A 161 5.18 16.99 -9.31
C ALA A 161 4.38 16.16 -8.28
N GLY A 162 4.57 14.84 -8.27
CA GLY A 162 3.80 13.92 -7.43
C GLY A 162 4.04 14.09 -5.93
N PHE A 163 5.29 14.25 -5.50
CA PHE A 163 5.61 14.43 -4.08
C PHE A 163 5.17 15.80 -3.57
N ARG A 164 5.28 16.84 -4.39
CA ARG A 164 4.76 18.16 -4.05
C ARG A 164 3.25 18.16 -3.94
N ALA A 165 2.53 17.58 -4.91
CA ALA A 165 1.07 17.43 -4.81
C ALA A 165 0.66 16.66 -3.55
N PHE A 166 1.38 15.60 -3.20
CA PHE A 166 1.10 14.81 -1.99
C PHE A 166 1.30 15.60 -0.70
N ASN A 167 2.35 16.43 -0.65
CA ASN A 167 2.75 17.16 0.54
C ASN A 167 2.03 18.51 0.70
N GLU A 168 1.87 19.26 -0.39
CA GLU A 168 1.32 20.62 -0.43
C GLU A 168 -0.19 20.65 -0.74
N GLY A 169 -0.74 19.54 -1.26
CA GLY A 169 -2.16 19.42 -1.59
C GLY A 169 -3.07 19.40 -0.36
N PRO A 170 -4.32 19.87 -0.48
CA PRO A 170 -5.30 19.78 0.59
C PRO A 170 -5.60 18.33 1.00
N LYS A 171 -6.35 18.15 2.10
CA LYS A 171 -6.62 16.82 2.65
C LYS A 171 -7.41 15.92 1.69
N ASP A 172 -8.23 16.52 0.84
CA ASP A 172 -9.16 15.90 -0.10
C ASP A 172 -8.64 15.83 -1.54
N ASP A 173 -7.57 16.56 -1.89
CA ASP A 173 -6.87 16.41 -3.17
C ASP A 173 -5.35 16.50 -3.00
N ARG A 174 -4.67 15.36 -3.18
CA ARG A 174 -3.22 15.20 -3.03
C ARG A 174 -2.55 14.69 -4.30
N GLU A 175 -3.22 14.86 -5.43
CA GLU A 175 -2.84 14.27 -6.70
C GLU A 175 -2.68 15.35 -7.75
N ILE A 176 -1.78 15.16 -8.69
CA ILE A 176 -1.68 16.04 -9.86
C ILE A 176 -2.87 15.85 -10.80
N ASP A 177 -3.03 16.75 -11.78
CA ASP A 177 -3.86 16.46 -12.95
C ASP A 177 -3.09 15.55 -13.91
N PHE A 178 -3.34 14.24 -13.79
CA PHE A 178 -2.72 13.23 -14.64
C PHE A 178 -3.07 13.38 -16.12
N ILE A 179 -4.26 13.88 -16.45
CA ILE A 179 -4.71 14.02 -17.84
C ILE A 179 -4.02 15.22 -18.48
N ALA A 180 -3.95 16.36 -17.77
CA ALA A 180 -3.20 17.52 -18.21
C ALA A 180 -1.72 17.19 -18.41
N LEU A 181 -1.09 16.47 -17.46
CA LEU A 181 0.30 16.04 -17.60
C LEU A 181 0.51 15.18 -18.86
N ARG A 182 -0.35 14.17 -19.08
CA ARG A 182 -0.26 13.29 -20.26
C ARG A 182 -0.44 14.05 -21.58
N ARG A 183 -1.34 15.03 -21.62
CA ARG A 183 -1.54 15.89 -22.81
C ARG A 183 -0.30 16.74 -23.09
N ALA A 184 0.30 17.34 -22.06
CA ALA A 184 1.52 18.14 -22.19
C ALA A 184 2.69 17.29 -22.72
N ILE A 185 2.90 16.09 -22.17
CA ILE A 185 3.92 15.14 -22.63
C ILE A 185 3.67 14.74 -24.10
N ALA A 186 2.41 14.45 -24.47
CA ALA A 186 2.05 14.10 -25.85
C ALA A 186 2.29 15.25 -26.84
N ALA A 187 2.23 16.51 -26.38
CA ALA A 187 2.56 17.69 -27.16
C ALA A 187 4.08 17.99 -27.22
N GLY A 188 4.91 17.18 -26.56
CA GLY A 188 6.37 17.37 -26.50
C GLY A 188 6.83 18.45 -25.53
N GLU A 189 5.98 18.87 -24.58
CA GLU A 189 6.39 19.80 -23.53
C GLU A 189 7.44 19.18 -22.60
N GLN A 190 8.39 20.00 -22.14
CA GLN A 190 9.40 19.59 -21.18
C GLN A 190 8.88 19.69 -19.74
N PHE A 191 9.48 18.93 -18.82
CA PHE A 191 9.24 19.08 -17.38
C PHE A 191 9.90 20.35 -16.85
N THR A 192 9.20 21.48 -16.98
CA THR A 192 9.60 22.77 -16.41
C THR A 192 8.83 23.07 -15.13
N PRO A 193 9.30 24.00 -14.28
CA PRO A 193 8.54 24.45 -13.12
C PRO A 193 7.13 24.90 -13.46
N GLU A 194 6.93 25.54 -14.62
CA GLU A 194 5.62 26.00 -15.09
C GLU A 194 4.67 24.85 -15.39
N LEU A 195 5.15 23.77 -16.03
CA LEU A 195 4.34 22.56 -16.23
C LEU A 195 3.96 21.93 -14.89
N ILE A 196 4.90 21.87 -13.94
CA ILE A 196 4.68 21.29 -12.62
C ILE A 196 3.59 22.08 -11.87
N GLU A 197 3.70 23.40 -11.80
CA GLU A 197 2.70 24.25 -11.14
C GLU A 197 1.31 24.11 -11.81
N ARG A 198 1.27 24.03 -13.14
CA ARG A 198 0.03 23.89 -13.91
C ARG A 198 -0.75 22.60 -13.58
N VAL A 199 -0.06 21.51 -13.23
CA VAL A 199 -0.71 20.23 -12.91
C VAL A 199 -0.98 20.05 -11.41
N MET A 200 -0.65 21.02 -10.55
CA MET A 200 -0.88 20.91 -9.10
C MET A 200 -2.37 20.89 -8.74
N PRO A 201 -2.75 20.27 -7.60
CA PRO A 201 -4.12 20.29 -7.08
C PRO A 201 -4.77 21.68 -7.08
N LYS A 202 -4.01 22.71 -6.67
CA LYS A 202 -4.49 24.10 -6.58
C LYS A 202 -4.85 24.70 -7.94
N ALA A 203 -4.17 24.30 -9.01
CA ALA A 203 -4.43 24.79 -10.35
C ALA A 203 -5.74 24.22 -10.92
N LYS A 204 -6.10 22.98 -10.55
CA LYS A 204 -7.39 22.36 -10.93
C LYS A 204 -8.60 23.10 -10.39
N ALA A 205 -8.48 23.68 -9.20
CA ALA A 205 -9.58 24.39 -8.53
C ALA A 205 -9.82 25.81 -9.09
N ALA A 206 -8.97 26.28 -10.02
CA ALA A 206 -9.04 27.61 -10.61
C ALA A 206 -9.72 27.63 -12.01
N GLU A 207 -10.08 26.47 -12.56
CA GLU A 207 -10.96 26.30 -13.74
C GLU A 207 -12.42 26.02 -13.33
#